data_AF-A0A453G0X5-F1
#
_entry.id   AF-A0A453G0X5-F1
#
_cell.length_a   1.000
_cell.length_b   1.000
_cell.length_c   1.000
_cell.angle_alpha   90.00
_cell.angle_beta   90.00
_cell.angle_gamma   90.00
#
_symmetry.space_group_name_H-M   'P 1'
#
loop_
_entity.id
_entity.type
_entity.pdbx_description
1 polymer ?
#
loop_
_entity_poly.entity_id
_entity_poly.type
_entity_poly.pdbx_seq_one_letter_code
_entity_poly.pdbx_strand_id
1 'polypeptide(L)'
;MSDFLLLSASLKLCESLHLIHLLLTKYLREIFRLFISEFSRLADIGSPYLTRRMKILENVAALRCSVIMVDTGCQDLVLDMAKIFFSAAKQGLQQCVHQAMLSIMTQILNEKVTQPLLDVIFRNLVK
;
A
#
# COMPACT_ATOMS: atom_id res chain seq x y z
N MET A 1 -40.89 -15.54 -19.94
CA MET A 1 -39.64 -16.13 -20.51
C MET A 1 -38.53 -15.09 -20.61
N SER A 2 -38.83 -13.85 -21.02
CA SER A 2 -37.90 -12.70 -21.02
C SER A 2 -37.27 -12.41 -19.65
N ASP A 3 -38.07 -12.40 -18.58
CA ASP A 3 -37.61 -11.95 -17.25
C ASP A 3 -36.66 -12.97 -16.59
N PHE A 4 -36.88 -14.26 -16.83
CA PHE A 4 -35.98 -15.33 -16.38
C PHE A 4 -34.62 -15.25 -17.08
N LEU A 5 -34.62 -15.00 -18.40
CA LEU A 5 -33.38 -14.82 -19.16
C LEU A 5 -32.63 -13.57 -18.70
N LEU A 6 -33.34 -12.45 -18.47
CA LEU A 6 -32.76 -11.20 -17.97
C LEU A 6 -32.13 -11.36 -16.58
N LEU A 7 -32.82 -12.05 -15.67
CA LEU A 7 -32.31 -12.34 -14.32
C LEU A 7 -31.06 -13.23 -14.39
N SER A 8 -31.09 -14.28 -15.22
CA SER A 8 -29.94 -15.18 -15.41
C SER A 8 -28.72 -14.46 -16.01
N ALA A 9 -28.93 -13.53 -16.94
CA ALA A 9 -27.86 -12.72 -17.53
C ALA A 9 -27.27 -11.74 -16.51
N SER A 10 -28.11 -11.13 -15.67
CA SER A 10 -27.70 -10.22 -14.62
C SER A 10 -26.84 -10.90 -13.55
N LEU A 11 -27.21 -12.13 -13.15
CA LEU A 11 -26.44 -12.96 -12.22
C LEU A 11 -25.04 -13.29 -12.77
N LYS A 12 -24.97 -13.78 -14.01
CA LYS A 12 -23.68 -14.11 -14.67
C LYS A 12 -22.78 -12.88 -14.82
N LEU A 13 -23.36 -11.72 -15.11
CA LEU A 13 -22.61 -10.47 -15.18
C LEU A 13 -22.03 -10.11 -13.80
N CYS A 14 -22.82 -10.25 -12.73
CA CYS A 14 -22.36 -10.00 -11.36
C CYS A 14 -21.22 -10.95 -10.94
N GLU A 15 -21.36 -12.24 -11.22
CA GLU A 15 -20.31 -13.24 -10.98
C GLU A 15 -19.02 -12.93 -11.76
N SER A 16 -19.16 -12.54 -13.03
CA SER A 16 -18.04 -12.15 -13.88
C SER A 16 -17.32 -10.91 -13.34
N LEU A 17 -18.07 -9.88 -12.95
CA LEU A 17 -17.52 -8.66 -12.35
C LEU A 17 -16.81 -8.98 -11.02
N HIS A 18 -17.39 -9.86 -10.20
CA HIS A 18 -16.78 -10.30 -8.94
C HIS A 18 -15.46 -11.04 -9.18
N LEU A 19 -15.40 -11.96 -10.16
CA LEU A 19 -14.18 -12.67 -10.54
C LEU A 19 -13.10 -11.71 -11.07
N ILE A 20 -13.49 -10.74 -11.93
CA ILE A 20 -12.56 -9.72 -12.44
C ILE A 20 -12.00 -8.89 -11.29
N HIS A 21 -12.85 -8.47 -10.34
CA HIS A 21 -12.42 -7.74 -9.14
C HIS A 21 -11.46 -8.58 -8.28
N LEU A 22 -11.76 -9.86 -8.06
CA LEU A 22 -10.91 -10.77 -7.28
C LEU A 22 -9.55 -10.99 -7.96
N LEU A 23 -9.53 -11.14 -9.28
CA LEU A 23 -8.28 -11.26 -10.04
C LEU A 23 -7.46 -9.97 -9.93
N LEU A 24 -8.09 -8.81 -10.17
CA LEU A 24 -7.41 -7.52 -10.11
C LEU A 24 -6.79 -7.25 -8.72
N THR A 25 -7.55 -7.49 -7.66
CA THR A 25 -7.07 -7.33 -6.28
C THR A 25 -5.90 -8.27 -5.95
N LYS A 26 -5.92 -9.50 -6.47
CA LYS A 26 -4.79 -10.44 -6.34
C LYS A 26 -3.53 -9.93 -7.01
N TYR A 27 -3.61 -9.42 -8.24
CA TYR A 27 -2.43 -8.87 -8.94
C TYR A 27 -1.89 -7.61 -8.25
N LEU A 28 -2.77 -6.73 -7.80
CA LEU A 28 -2.36 -5.53 -7.05
C LEU A 28 -1.65 -5.89 -5.74
N ARG A 29 -2.12 -6.90 -5.01
CA ARG A 29 -1.45 -7.38 -3.79
C ARG A 29 -0.01 -7.82 -4.06
N GLU A 30 0.24 -8.55 -5.14
CA GLU A 30 1.61 -8.97 -5.48
C GLU A 30 2.51 -7.78 -5.86
N ILE A 31 1.98 -6.80 -6.58
CA ILE A 31 2.70 -5.55 -6.88
C ILE A 31 3.05 -4.81 -5.58
N PHE A 32 2.10 -4.72 -4.64
CA PHE A 32 2.34 -4.08 -3.35
C PHE A 32 3.39 -4.82 -2.53
N ARG A 33 3.41 -6.16 -2.54
CA ARG A 33 4.49 -6.94 -1.91
C ARG A 33 5.87 -6.58 -2.46
N LEU A 34 5.98 -6.36 -3.76
CA LEU A 34 7.24 -5.91 -4.37
C LEU A 34 7.64 -4.51 -3.87
N PHE A 35 6.69 -3.58 -3.73
CA PHE A 35 6.99 -2.27 -3.14
C PHE A 35 7.45 -2.38 -1.68
N ILE A 36 6.75 -3.15 -0.85
CA ILE A 36 7.16 -3.39 0.55
C ILE A 36 8.57 -3.97 0.62
N SER A 37 8.88 -4.96 -0.23
CA SER A 37 10.21 -5.56 -0.33
C SER A 37 11.28 -4.53 -0.68
N GLU A 38 11.04 -3.65 -1.65
CA GLU A 38 12.00 -2.58 -1.98
C GLU A 38 12.16 -1.57 -0.85
N PHE A 39 11.07 -1.22 -0.15
CA PHE A 39 11.12 -0.24 0.93
C PHE A 39 11.83 -0.73 2.18
N SER A 40 11.83 -2.05 2.43
CA SER A 40 12.60 -2.65 3.52
C SER A 40 14.11 -2.37 3.45
N ARG A 41 14.61 -1.96 2.28
CA ARG A 41 16.02 -1.66 2.00
C ARG A 41 16.29 -0.16 1.78
N LEU A 42 15.38 0.73 2.19
CA LEU A 42 15.60 2.19 2.11
C LEU A 42 16.74 2.67 3.01
N ALA A 43 17.01 1.92 4.08
CA ALA A 43 18.11 2.11 5.01
C ALA A 43 19.50 1.79 4.43
N ASP A 44 19.57 1.08 3.30
CA ASP A 44 20.84 0.66 2.69
C ASP A 44 21.44 1.78 1.82
N ILE A 45 21.99 2.80 2.50
CA ILE A 45 22.50 4.03 1.87
C ILE A 45 23.70 3.73 0.93
N GLY A 46 24.43 2.64 1.17
CA GLY A 46 25.58 2.24 0.35
C GLY A 46 25.23 1.47 -0.93
N SER A 47 23.98 1.05 -1.10
CA SER A 47 23.59 0.24 -2.26
C SER A 47 23.49 1.08 -3.54
N PRO A 48 24.00 0.58 -4.69
CA PRO A 48 23.88 1.28 -5.98
C PRO A 48 22.43 1.43 -6.46
N TYR A 49 21.49 0.69 -5.85
CA TYR A 49 20.07 0.74 -6.18
C TYR A 49 19.26 1.76 -5.36
N LEU A 50 19.89 2.50 -4.44
CA LEU A 50 19.19 3.43 -3.55
C LEU A 50 18.38 4.47 -4.34
N THR A 51 18.99 5.13 -5.32
CA THR A 51 18.32 6.12 -6.18
C THR A 51 17.09 5.55 -6.87
N ARG A 52 17.13 4.28 -7.29
CA ARG A 52 15.99 3.61 -7.91
C ARG A 52 14.86 3.35 -6.90
N ARG A 53 15.20 2.91 -5.69
CA ARG A 53 14.23 2.68 -4.59
C ARG A 53 13.55 3.98 -4.18
N MET A 54 14.32 5.06 -4.07
CA MET A 54 13.79 6.39 -3.80
C MET A 54 12.79 6.80 -4.89
N LYS A 55 13.11 6.55 -6.16
CA LYS A 55 12.19 6.90 -7.25
C LYS A 55 10.89 6.09 -7.23
N ILE A 56 10.96 4.81 -6.87
CA ILE A 56 9.79 3.97 -6.68
C ILE A 56 8.94 4.53 -5.52
N LEU A 57 9.55 4.88 -4.40
CA LEU A 57 8.86 5.47 -3.25
C LEU A 57 8.16 6.79 -3.60
N GLU A 58 8.85 7.70 -4.30
CA GLU A 58 8.26 8.94 -4.81
C GLU A 58 7.05 8.68 -5.70
N ASN A 59 7.16 7.72 -6.62
CA ASN A 59 6.06 7.37 -7.51
C ASN A 59 4.87 6.76 -6.74
N VAL A 60 5.12 5.88 -5.77
CA VAL A 60 4.08 5.31 -4.89
C VAL A 60 3.35 6.42 -4.12
N ALA A 61 4.08 7.43 -3.64
CA ALA A 61 3.50 8.60 -2.98
C ALA A 61 2.67 9.45 -3.95
N ALA A 62 3.22 9.77 -5.13
CA ALA A 62 2.57 10.64 -6.12
C ALA A 62 1.30 10.01 -6.73
N LEU A 63 1.34 8.72 -7.00
CA LEU A 63 0.22 7.96 -7.57
C LEU A 63 -0.79 7.49 -6.50
N ARG A 64 -0.57 7.86 -5.23
CA ARG A 64 -1.43 7.46 -4.10
C ARG A 64 -1.66 5.96 -4.03
N CYS A 65 -0.66 5.15 -4.36
CA CYS A 65 -0.81 3.69 -4.38
C CYS A 65 -1.14 3.12 -3.00
N SER A 66 -0.81 3.85 -1.92
CA SER A 66 -1.17 3.54 -0.54
C SER A 66 -2.69 3.53 -0.31
N VAL A 67 -3.43 4.43 -0.96
CA VAL A 67 -4.91 4.48 -0.88
C VAL A 67 -5.50 3.24 -1.55
N ILE A 68 -5.03 2.92 -2.75
CA ILE A 68 -5.42 1.71 -3.47
C ILE A 68 -5.12 0.46 -2.62
N MET A 69 -4.01 0.43 -1.89
CA MET A 69 -3.65 -0.67 -0.99
C MET A 69 -4.64 -0.82 0.17
N VAL A 70 -5.13 0.29 0.74
CA VAL A 70 -6.16 0.28 1.78
C VAL A 70 -7.50 -0.20 1.19
N ASP A 71 -7.91 0.33 0.05
CA ASP A 71 -9.20 0.03 -0.60
C ASP A 71 -9.31 -1.43 -1.07
N THR A 72 -8.19 -2.02 -1.47
CA THR A 72 -8.12 -3.42 -1.93
C THR A 72 -8.02 -4.44 -0.79
N GLY A 73 -8.06 -4.01 0.47
CA GLY A 73 -8.03 -4.93 1.60
C GLY A 73 -6.63 -5.49 1.93
N CYS A 74 -5.56 -4.74 1.67
CA CYS A 74 -4.18 -5.14 1.96
C CYS A 74 -3.63 -4.55 3.28
N GLN A 75 -4.42 -4.60 4.35
CA GLN A 75 -4.10 -3.98 5.64
C GLN A 75 -2.85 -4.59 6.31
N ASP A 76 -2.55 -5.85 6.02
CA ASP A 76 -1.31 -6.52 6.41
C ASP A 76 -0.08 -5.81 5.81
N LEU A 77 -0.13 -5.50 4.51
CA LEU A 77 0.96 -4.81 3.81
C LEU A 77 1.07 -3.34 4.23
N VAL A 78 -0.06 -2.67 4.49
CA VAL A 78 -0.08 -1.30 5.04
C VAL A 78 0.64 -1.25 6.39
N LEU A 79 0.38 -2.23 7.25
CA LEU A 79 1.02 -2.34 8.56
C LEU A 79 2.53 -2.56 8.42
N ASP A 80 2.95 -3.42 7.51
CA ASP A 80 4.38 -3.67 7.27
C ASP A 80 5.08 -2.44 6.67
N MET A 81 4.41 -1.72 5.77
CA MET A 81 4.91 -0.44 5.25
C MET A 81 5.17 0.56 6.38
N ALA A 82 4.21 0.72 7.29
CA ALA A 82 4.34 1.64 8.42
C ALA A 82 5.52 1.27 9.33
N LYS A 83 5.67 -0.03 9.67
CA LYS A 83 6.81 -0.51 10.47
C LYS A 83 8.15 -0.22 9.78
N ILE A 84 8.25 -0.49 8.48
CA ILE A 84 9.44 -0.21 7.67
C ILE A 84 9.75 1.29 7.73
N PHE A 85 8.75 2.15 7.53
CA PHE A 85 8.94 3.59 7.54
C PHE A 85 9.41 4.12 8.89
N PHE A 86 8.81 3.69 10.00
CA PHE A 86 9.29 4.07 11.33
C PHE A 86 10.70 3.56 11.64
N SER A 87 11.07 2.38 11.12
CA SER A 87 12.44 1.86 11.24
C SER A 87 13.42 2.69 10.40
N ALA A 88 13.05 3.01 9.17
CA ALA A 88 13.88 3.73 8.21
C ALA A 88 14.08 5.21 8.61
N ALA A 89 13.05 5.86 9.17
CA ALA A 89 13.12 7.24 9.64
C ALA A 89 14.20 7.47 10.73
N LYS A 90 14.57 6.41 11.48
CA LYS A 90 15.62 6.48 12.50
C LYS A 90 17.04 6.53 11.92
N GLN A 91 17.20 6.28 10.62
CA GLN A 91 18.52 6.08 9.99
C GLN A 91 19.09 7.31 9.27
N GLY A 92 18.59 8.52 9.55
CA GLY A 92 19.17 9.75 8.97
C GLY A 92 19.10 9.79 7.44
N LEU A 93 17.99 9.34 6.86
CA LEU A 93 17.76 9.29 5.40
C LEU A 93 17.67 10.69 4.78
N GLN A 94 17.91 10.77 3.47
CA GLN A 94 17.73 11.99 2.68
C GLN A 94 16.32 12.59 2.84
N GLN A 95 16.23 13.92 2.79
CA GLN A 95 14.99 14.68 3.02
C GLN A 95 13.85 14.28 2.08
N CYS A 96 14.14 14.02 0.80
CA CYS A 96 13.13 13.60 -0.18
C CYS A 96 12.47 12.26 0.18
N VAL A 97 13.25 11.33 0.75
CA VAL A 97 12.75 10.03 1.22
C VAL A 97 11.80 10.21 2.39
N HIS A 98 12.19 11.04 3.36
CA HIS A 98 11.33 11.41 4.48
C HIS A 98 10.01 12.04 4.02
N GLN A 99 10.07 12.97 3.06
CA GLN A 99 8.87 13.63 2.55
C GLN A 99 7.93 12.65 1.84
N ALA A 100 8.46 11.72 1.06
CA ALA A 100 7.67 10.68 0.40
C ALA A 100 7.03 9.72 1.42
N MET A 101 7.80 9.26 2.42
CA MET A 101 7.29 8.44 3.52
C MET A 101 6.16 9.14 4.29
N LEU A 102 6.36 10.41 4.64
CA LEU A 102 5.36 11.21 5.35
C LEU A 102 4.09 11.42 4.52
N SER A 103 4.24 11.69 3.21
CA SER A 103 3.12 11.82 2.28
C SER A 103 2.30 10.53 2.25
N ILE A 104 2.96 9.38 2.12
CA ILE A 104 2.30 8.07 2.13
C ILE A 104 1.60 7.79 3.46
N MET A 105 2.27 8.04 4.60
CA MET A 105 1.66 7.84 5.92
C MET A 105 0.43 8.73 6.11
N THR A 106 0.49 9.98 5.68
CA THR A 106 -0.65 10.90 5.69
C THR A 106 -1.79 10.40 4.83
N GLN A 107 -1.49 9.88 3.63
CA GLN A 107 -2.50 9.28 2.75
C GLN A 107 -3.21 8.10 3.44
N ILE A 108 -2.46 7.18 4.05
CA ILE A 108 -3.03 6.04 4.78
C ILE A 108 -3.93 6.49 5.93
N LEU A 109 -3.48 7.50 6.69
CA LEU A 109 -4.21 8.01 7.86
C LEU A 109 -5.52 8.71 7.49
N ASN A 110 -5.62 9.28 6.29
CA ASN A 110 -6.82 9.94 5.80
C ASN A 110 -7.90 8.96 5.30
N GLU A 111 -7.58 7.67 5.15
CA GLU A 111 -8.54 6.65 4.69
C GLU A 111 -9.22 5.94 5.88
N LYS A 112 -8.89 4.66 6.12
CA LYS A 112 -9.37 3.87 7.27
C LYS A 112 -8.19 3.31 8.04
N VAL A 113 -8.03 3.76 9.29
CA VAL A 113 -6.94 3.33 10.16
C VAL A 113 -7.38 2.12 10.97
N THR A 114 -6.56 1.07 10.97
CA THR A 114 -6.79 -0.13 11.78
C THR A 114 -6.15 0.02 13.16
N GLN A 115 -6.69 -0.67 14.17
CA GLN A 115 -6.10 -0.65 15.53
C GLN A 115 -4.61 -1.04 15.54
N PRO A 116 -4.16 -2.10 14.82
CA PRO A 116 -2.74 -2.44 14.78
C PRO A 116 -1.85 -1.34 14.21
N LEU A 117 -2.36 -0.53 13.26
CA LEU A 117 -1.62 0.59 12.70
C LEU A 117 -1.50 1.73 13.72
N LEU A 118 -2.57 2.04 14.45
CA LEU A 118 -2.53 3.01 15.55
C LEU A 118 -1.52 2.60 16.63
N ASP A 119 -1.51 1.32 17.01
CA ASP A 119 -0.58 0.79 18.01
C ASP A 119 0.89 0.96 17.57
N VAL A 120 1.19 0.76 16.28
CA VAL A 120 2.53 1.00 15.72
C VAL A 120 2.89 2.48 15.78
N ILE A 121 1.97 3.37 15.45
CA ILE A 121 2.20 4.82 15.46
C ILE A 121 2.45 5.29 16.90
N PHE A 122 1.53 5.01 17.83
CA PHE A 122 1.66 5.44 19.22
C PHE A 122 2.93 4.91 19.87
N ARG A 123 3.29 3.65 19.62
CA ARG A 123 4.54 3.06 20.13
C ARG A 123 5.79 3.79 19.65
N ASN A 124 5.78 4.36 18.43
CA ASN A 124 6.93 5.08 17.89
C ASN A 124 6.91 6.58 18.21
N LEU A 125 5.80 7.15 18.69
CA LEU A 125 5.70 8.55 19.14
C LEU A 125 5.96 8.74 20.64
N VAL A 126 5.74 7.72 21.46
CA VAL A 126 5.91 7.78 22.93
C VAL A 126 7.38 7.56 23.36
N LYS A 127 8.32 7.50 22.40
CA LYS A 127 9.76 7.32 22.65
C LYS A 127 10.56 8.56 22.35
#